data_AF-A0A060YYL2-F1
#
_entry.id   AF-A0A060YYL2-F1
#
_cell.length_a   1.000
_cell.length_b   1.000
_cell.length_c   1.000
_cell.angle_alpha   90.00
_cell.angle_beta   90.00
_cell.angle_gamma   90.00
#
_symmetry.space_group_name_H-M   'P 1'
#
loop_
_entity.id
_entity.type
_entity.pdbx_description
1 polymer ?
#
loop_
_entity_poly.entity_id
_entity_poly.type
_entity_poly.pdbx_seq_one_letter_code
_entity_poly.pdbx_strand_id
1 'polypeptide(L)'
;MVQFLELNGLDLLMEALERLSGRGCARIADAILQLTCVACVKAVMNSSAGLHFILDNEGYVRTLSQALDTSNTMVKMQVFELLAALTMFNPQGHHLVMDALDHYKSVKIHQYRFSVIMNELHATDNVPYMVILMSVVNVIIYRVQDLRKRDKLRKEFIGITTSSS
;
A
#
# COMPACT_ATOMS: atom_id res chain seq x y z
N MET A 1 -13.43 -15.54 11.04
CA MET A 1 -12.29 -15.16 10.18
C MET A 1 -11.93 -16.26 9.19
N VAL A 2 -11.55 -17.47 9.63
CA VAL A 2 -11.23 -18.58 8.71
C VAL A 2 -12.39 -18.88 7.74
N GLN A 3 -13.60 -19.09 8.26
CA GLN A 3 -14.80 -19.28 7.43
C GLN A 3 -15.08 -18.12 6.45
N PHE A 4 -14.72 -16.88 6.80
CA PHE A 4 -14.90 -15.74 5.91
C PHE A 4 -13.92 -15.81 4.73
N LEU A 5 -12.68 -16.23 4.97
CA LEU A 5 -11.66 -16.42 3.93
C LEU A 5 -12.02 -17.62 3.03
N GLU A 6 -12.46 -18.73 3.63
CA GLU A 6 -12.88 -19.95 2.91
C GLU A 6 -14.11 -19.72 2.01
N LEU A 7 -14.94 -18.74 2.33
CA LEU A 7 -16.12 -18.36 1.56
C LEU A 7 -15.86 -17.15 0.65
N ASN A 8 -14.61 -16.90 0.25
CA ASN A 8 -14.22 -15.83 -0.70
C ASN A 8 -14.62 -14.42 -0.23
N GLY A 9 -14.77 -14.20 1.08
CA GLY A 9 -15.17 -12.91 1.62
C GLY A 9 -14.13 -11.82 1.33
N LEU A 10 -12.84 -12.18 1.26
CA LEU A 10 -11.78 -11.24 0.92
C LEU A 10 -11.82 -10.80 -0.54
N ASP A 11 -12.21 -11.68 -1.47
CA ASP A 11 -12.41 -11.31 -2.88
C ASP A 11 -13.44 -10.20 -3.02
N LEU A 12 -14.57 -10.33 -2.31
CA LEU A 12 -15.63 -9.32 -2.30
C LEU A 12 -15.15 -7.99 -1.71
N LEU A 13 -14.33 -8.02 -0.66
CA LEU A 13 -13.73 -6.79 -0.10
C LEU A 13 -12.79 -6.13 -1.11
N MET A 14 -11.96 -6.92 -1.80
CA MET A 14 -11.00 -6.41 -2.77
C MET A 14 -11.70 -5.83 -4.00
N GLU A 15 -12.75 -6.49 -4.52
CA GLU A 15 -13.59 -5.95 -5.59
C GLU A 15 -14.28 -4.65 -5.18
N ALA A 16 -14.83 -4.60 -3.97
CA ALA A 16 -15.45 -3.38 -3.45
C ALA A 16 -14.43 -2.24 -3.35
N LEU A 17 -13.22 -2.52 -2.86
CA LEU A 17 -12.15 -1.54 -2.73
C LEU A 17 -11.69 -1.01 -4.09
N GLU A 18 -11.52 -1.89 -5.09
CA GLU A 18 -11.18 -1.50 -6.46
C GLU A 18 -12.23 -0.57 -7.06
N ARG A 19 -13.53 -0.90 -6.88
CA ARG A 19 -14.64 -0.08 -7.39
C ARG A 19 -14.76 1.28 -6.73
N LEU A 20 -14.30 1.41 -5.48
CA LEU A 20 -14.28 2.66 -4.72
C LEU A 20 -13.03 3.49 -5.02
N SER A 21 -11.98 2.88 -5.56
CA SER A 21 -10.73 3.53 -5.93
C SER A 21 -10.83 4.19 -7.32
N GLY A 22 -10.14 5.31 -7.52
CA GLY A 22 -10.09 6.04 -8.80
C GLY A 22 -11.37 6.76 -9.23
N ARG A 23 -12.49 6.55 -8.52
CA ARG A 23 -13.63 7.46 -8.57
C ARG A 23 -13.32 8.57 -7.59
N GLY A 24 -13.09 9.80 -8.07
CA GLY A 24 -13.10 10.96 -7.19
C GLY A 24 -14.38 10.88 -6.34
N CYS A 25 -14.26 10.74 -5.02
CA CYS A 25 -15.37 10.42 -4.13
C CYS A 25 -16.47 11.48 -4.28
N ALA A 26 -17.44 11.23 -5.15
CA ALA A 26 -18.48 12.20 -5.49
C ALA A 26 -19.42 12.46 -4.31
N ARG A 27 -19.47 11.50 -3.37
CA ARG A 27 -20.33 11.54 -2.19
C ARG A 27 -19.55 11.12 -0.94
N ILE A 28 -19.90 11.74 0.19
CA ILE A 28 -19.34 11.41 1.51
C ILE A 28 -19.54 9.92 1.85
N ALA A 29 -20.68 9.35 1.47
CA ALA A 29 -20.97 7.93 1.67
C ALA A 29 -19.92 7.02 1.00
N ASP A 30 -19.46 7.36 -0.20
CA ASP A 30 -18.47 6.57 -0.92
C ASP A 30 -17.10 6.62 -0.19
N ALA A 31 -16.73 7.77 0.37
CA ALA A 31 -15.53 7.92 1.19
C ALA A 31 -15.59 7.12 2.51
N ILE A 32 -16.75 7.09 3.18
CA ILE A 32 -16.97 6.28 4.40
C ILE A 32 -16.92 4.79 4.06
N LEU A 33 -17.53 4.38 2.95
CA LEU A 33 -17.49 2.99 2.49
C LEU A 33 -16.06 2.55 2.16
N GLN A 34 -15.28 3.39 1.47
CA GLN A 34 -13.88 3.09 1.16
C GLN A 34 -13.06 2.91 2.44
N LEU A 35 -13.20 3.84 3.40
CA LEU A 35 -12.50 3.78 4.68
C LEU A 35 -12.88 2.52 5.48
N THR A 36 -14.16 2.17 5.48
CA THR A 36 -14.68 0.97 6.16
C THR A 36 -14.15 -0.31 5.50
N CYS A 37 -14.12 -0.35 4.17
CA CYS A 37 -13.60 -1.47 3.40
C CYS A 37 -12.12 -1.74 3.74
N VAL A 38 -11.28 -0.70 3.76
CA VAL A 38 -9.87 -0.84 4.17
C VAL A 38 -9.75 -1.27 5.63
N ALA A 39 -10.60 -0.77 6.52
CA ALA A 39 -10.61 -1.21 7.92
C ALA A 39 -10.98 -2.70 8.06
N CYS A 40 -11.88 -3.23 7.21
CA CYS A 40 -12.16 -4.67 7.16
C CYS A 40 -10.95 -5.48 6.71
N VAL A 41 -10.22 -5.02 5.69
CA VAL A 41 -8.97 -5.68 5.26
C VAL A 41 -7.92 -5.62 6.38
N LYS A 42 -7.80 -4.49 7.08
CA LYS A 42 -6.93 -4.34 8.26
C LYS A 42 -7.29 -5.34 9.36
N ALA A 43 -8.59 -5.57 9.61
CA ALA A 43 -9.04 -6.56 10.58
C ALA A 43 -8.65 -8.00 10.19
N VAL A 44 -8.70 -8.34 8.90
CA VAL A 44 -8.22 -9.64 8.38
C VAL A 44 -6.70 -9.78 8.56
N MET A 45 -5.95 -8.73 8.20
CA MET A 45 -4.49 -8.67 8.34
C MET A 45 -4.00 -8.66 9.78
N ASN A 46 -4.88 -8.41 10.76
CA ASN A 46 -4.55 -8.53 12.18
C ASN A 46 -4.49 -9.99 12.68
N SER A 47 -4.16 -10.91 11.78
CA SER A 47 -3.97 -12.34 12.06
C SER A 47 -2.93 -12.93 11.11
N SER A 48 -2.13 -13.88 11.61
CA SER A 48 -1.16 -14.59 10.77
C SER A 48 -1.84 -15.31 9.59
N ALA A 49 -2.98 -15.97 9.84
CA ALA A 49 -3.75 -16.65 8.80
C ALA A 49 -4.23 -15.69 7.69
N GLY A 50 -4.75 -14.51 8.06
CA GLY A 50 -5.18 -13.51 7.08
C GLY A 50 -4.01 -12.88 6.31
N LEU A 51 -2.86 -12.68 6.96
CA LEU A 51 -1.64 -12.24 6.28
C LEU A 51 -1.16 -13.28 5.27
N HIS A 52 -1.09 -14.56 5.64
CA HIS A 52 -0.73 -15.64 4.72
C HIS A 52 -1.70 -15.70 3.54
N PHE A 53 -3.01 -15.66 3.80
CA PHE A 53 -4.02 -15.67 2.75
C PHE A 53 -3.86 -14.51 1.75
N ILE A 54 -3.48 -13.31 2.24
CA ILE A 54 -3.19 -12.17 1.35
C ILE A 54 -1.93 -12.41 0.54
N LEU A 55 -0.87 -12.95 1.14
CA LEU A 55 0.39 -13.20 0.45
C LEU A 55 0.31 -14.30 -0.60
N ASP A 56 -0.63 -15.24 -0.46
CA ASP A 56 -0.86 -16.30 -1.43
C ASP A 56 -1.54 -15.81 -2.73
N ASN A 57 -1.98 -14.54 -2.77
CA ASN A 57 -2.60 -13.94 -3.94
C ASN A 57 -2.01 -12.53 -4.23
N GLU A 58 -1.15 -12.46 -5.24
CA GLU A 58 -0.51 -11.20 -5.68
C GLU A 58 -1.52 -10.10 -6.07
N GLY A 59 -2.70 -10.49 -6.55
CA GLY A 59 -3.76 -9.58 -6.96
C GLY A 59 -4.23 -8.70 -5.81
N TYR A 60 -4.35 -9.25 -4.60
CA TYR A 60 -4.77 -8.48 -3.43
C TYR A 60 -3.79 -7.37 -3.04
N VAL A 61 -2.48 -7.63 -3.13
CA VAL A 61 -1.47 -6.61 -2.80
C VAL A 61 -1.47 -5.50 -3.87
N ARG A 62 -1.69 -5.86 -5.14
CA ARG A 62 -1.89 -4.87 -6.21
C ARG A 62 -3.16 -4.05 -5.98
N THR A 63 -4.30 -4.67 -5.65
CA THR A 63 -5.55 -3.95 -5.31
C THR A 63 -5.37 -3.01 -4.12
N LEU A 64 -4.64 -3.43 -3.07
CA LEU A 64 -4.27 -2.55 -1.96
C LEU A 64 -3.47 -1.33 -2.46
N SER A 65 -2.47 -1.52 -3.33
CA SER A 65 -1.73 -0.38 -3.89
C SER A 65 -2.63 0.56 -4.72
N GLN A 66 -3.58 0.01 -5.47
CA GLN A 66 -4.55 0.79 -6.25
C GLN A 66 -5.47 1.63 -5.35
N ALA A 67 -5.75 1.18 -4.12
CA ALA A 67 -6.51 1.94 -3.14
C ALA A 67 -5.84 3.24 -2.66
N LEU A 68 -4.56 3.45 -3.00
CA LEU A 68 -3.90 4.75 -2.84
C LEU A 68 -4.47 5.82 -3.79
N ASP A 69 -5.19 5.41 -4.84
CA ASP A 69 -5.86 6.29 -5.79
C ASP A 69 -7.16 6.86 -5.21
N THR A 70 -7.01 7.77 -4.26
CA THR A 70 -8.08 8.47 -3.58
C THR A 70 -7.57 9.82 -3.09
N SER A 71 -8.45 10.78 -2.85
CA SER A 71 -8.11 12.02 -2.13
C SER A 71 -8.21 11.86 -0.61
N ASN A 72 -8.73 10.73 -0.12
CA ASN A 72 -8.93 10.50 1.30
C ASN A 72 -7.62 10.09 1.99
N THR A 73 -6.99 11.04 2.69
CA THR A 73 -5.74 10.81 3.44
C THR A 73 -5.85 9.68 4.46
N MET A 74 -7.00 9.50 5.13
CA MET A 74 -7.16 8.42 6.10
C MET A 74 -7.13 7.04 5.44
N VAL A 75 -7.67 6.91 4.22
CA VAL A 75 -7.56 5.68 3.44
C VAL A 75 -6.10 5.42 3.08
N LYS A 76 -5.39 6.43 2.55
CA LYS A 76 -3.97 6.28 2.21
C LYS A 76 -3.12 5.88 3.41
N MET A 77 -3.33 6.52 4.56
CA MET A 77 -2.64 6.18 5.81
C MET A 77 -2.82 4.69 6.15
N GLN A 78 -4.06 4.20 6.16
CA GLN A 78 -4.30 2.78 6.44
C GLN A 78 -3.69 1.85 5.39
N VAL A 79 -3.83 2.17 4.11
CA VAL A 79 -3.25 1.34 3.03
C VAL A 79 -1.72 1.26 3.15
N PHE A 80 -1.05 2.38 3.41
CA PHE A 80 0.40 2.39 3.63
C PHE A 80 0.82 1.58 4.87
N GLU A 81 0.07 1.64 5.97
CA GLU A 81 0.29 0.78 7.13
C GLU A 81 0.18 -0.71 6.78
N LEU A 82 -0.82 -1.09 5.97
CA LEU A 82 -0.99 -2.48 5.51
C LEU A 82 0.19 -2.93 4.63
N LEU A 83 0.63 -2.10 3.68
CA LEU A 83 1.79 -2.41 2.85
C LEU A 83 3.08 -2.55 3.69
N ALA A 84 3.28 -1.70 4.70
CA ALA A 84 4.39 -1.84 5.64
C ALA A 84 4.30 -3.15 6.44
N ALA A 85 3.12 -3.50 6.93
CA ALA A 85 2.89 -4.74 7.68
C ALA A 85 3.21 -5.98 6.83
N LEU A 86 2.73 -6.06 5.58
CA LEU A 86 3.04 -7.15 4.64
C LEU A 86 4.55 -7.24 4.38
N THR A 87 5.18 -6.08 4.15
CA THR A 87 6.62 -6.01 3.91
C THR A 87 7.44 -6.54 5.09
N MET A 88 7.04 -6.21 6.32
CA MET A 88 7.71 -6.70 7.53
C MET A 88 7.39 -8.14 7.88
N PHE A 89 6.21 -8.65 7.51
CA PHE A 89 5.77 -9.96 7.94
C PHE A 89 6.60 -11.10 7.32
N ASN A 90 6.81 -11.09 6.00
CA ASN A 90 7.43 -12.21 5.27
C ASN A 90 8.30 -11.69 4.11
N PRO A 91 9.45 -12.32 3.76
CA PRO A 91 10.21 -11.97 2.56
C PRO A 91 9.35 -11.91 1.28
N GLN A 92 8.41 -12.83 1.10
CA GLN A 92 7.43 -12.80 0.00
C GLN A 92 6.59 -11.53 0.04
N GLY A 93 6.18 -11.06 1.22
CA GLY A 93 5.44 -9.80 1.36
C GLY A 93 6.22 -8.59 0.89
N HIS A 94 7.53 -8.52 1.19
CA HIS A 94 8.38 -7.48 0.60
C HIS A 94 8.41 -7.57 -0.93
N HIS A 95 8.55 -8.77 -1.51
CA HIS A 95 8.52 -8.94 -2.97
C HIS A 95 7.19 -8.50 -3.60
N LEU A 96 6.06 -8.89 -3.01
CA LEU A 96 4.73 -8.55 -3.51
C LEU A 96 4.42 -7.05 -3.39
N VAL A 97 4.86 -6.40 -2.30
CA VAL A 97 4.70 -4.94 -2.17
C VAL A 97 5.55 -4.19 -3.20
N MET A 98 6.77 -4.65 -3.47
CA MET A 98 7.61 -4.07 -4.51
C MET A 98 6.99 -4.24 -5.90
N ASP A 99 6.46 -5.43 -6.21
CA ASP A 99 5.71 -5.69 -7.44
C ASP A 99 4.46 -4.80 -7.55
N ALA A 100 3.69 -4.67 -6.47
CA ALA A 100 2.50 -3.82 -6.45
C ALA A 100 2.81 -2.34 -6.69
N LEU A 101 3.92 -1.83 -6.14
CA LEU A 101 4.36 -0.44 -6.39
C LEU A 101 4.86 -0.24 -7.84
N ASP A 102 5.55 -1.23 -8.41
CA ASP A 102 5.95 -1.22 -9.82
C ASP A 102 4.73 -1.30 -10.76
N HIS A 103 3.72 -2.10 -10.40
CA HIS A 103 2.44 -2.16 -11.09
C HIS A 103 1.68 -0.82 -11.00
N TYR A 104 1.56 -0.26 -9.79
CA TYR A 104 0.90 1.02 -9.55
C TYR A 104 1.54 2.14 -10.36
N LYS A 105 2.88 2.19 -10.42
CA LYS A 105 3.61 3.11 -11.30
C LYS A 105 3.17 2.98 -12.74
N SER A 106 3.06 1.77 -13.26
CA SER A 106 2.69 1.51 -14.66
C SER A 106 1.26 1.98 -14.94
N VAL A 107 0.32 1.67 -14.04
CA VAL A 107 -1.09 2.08 -14.13
C VAL A 107 -1.24 3.61 -14.03
N LYS A 108 -0.45 4.26 -13.17
CA LYS A 108 -0.47 5.71 -12.96
C LYS A 108 0.46 6.51 -13.87
N ILE A 109 1.17 5.83 -14.76
CA ILE A 109 2.13 6.44 -15.69
C ILE A 109 3.14 7.31 -14.91
N HIS A 110 3.53 6.85 -13.72
CA HIS A 110 4.58 7.49 -12.94
C HIS A 110 5.95 7.11 -13.50
N GLN A 111 6.91 8.02 -13.38
CA GLN A 111 8.28 7.76 -13.82
C GLN A 111 8.96 6.69 -12.96
N TYR A 112 8.71 6.71 -11.64
CA TYR A 112 9.37 5.85 -10.67
C TYR A 112 8.36 5.12 -9.78
N ARG A 113 8.73 3.90 -9.33
CA ARG A 113 7.86 3.04 -8.50
C ARG A 113 7.54 3.63 -7.14
N PHE A 114 8.45 4.45 -6.60
CA PHE A 114 8.27 5.11 -5.32
C PHE A 114 7.68 6.51 -5.43
N SER A 115 7.31 6.97 -6.63
CA SER A 115 6.68 8.28 -6.81
C SER A 115 5.43 8.44 -5.95
N VAL A 116 4.62 7.38 -5.77
CA VAL A 116 3.42 7.46 -4.92
C VAL A 116 3.74 7.77 -3.46
N ILE A 117 4.83 7.24 -2.91
CA ILE A 117 5.23 7.51 -1.52
C ILE A 117 5.85 8.90 -1.41
N MET A 118 6.75 9.24 -2.33
CA MET A 118 7.51 10.48 -2.27
C MET A 118 6.64 11.70 -2.58
N ASN A 119 5.71 11.61 -3.52
CA ASN A 119 4.77 12.69 -3.83
C ASN A 119 3.88 13.01 -2.62
N GLU A 120 3.37 11.98 -1.93
CA GLU A 120 2.58 12.17 -0.71
C GLU A 120 3.42 12.79 0.42
N LEU A 121 4.67 12.34 0.58
CA LEU A 121 5.57 12.86 1.59
C LEU A 121 5.94 14.33 1.36
N HIS A 122 6.09 14.73 0.10
CA HIS A 122 6.37 16.11 -0.29
C HIS A 122 5.15 17.03 -0.20
N ALA A 123 3.95 16.50 -0.44
CA ALA A 123 2.72 17.28 -0.49
C ALA A 123 2.05 17.50 0.88
N THR A 124 2.38 16.70 1.89
CA THR A 124 1.68 16.73 3.18
C THR A 124 2.43 17.50 4.27
N ASP A 125 1.68 18.23 5.09
CA ASP A 125 2.10 18.83 6.37
C ASP A 125 1.59 18.04 7.59
N ASN A 126 0.86 16.94 7.36
CA ASN A 126 0.30 16.09 8.40
C ASN A 126 1.39 15.18 8.98
N VAL A 127 1.92 15.56 10.15
CA VAL A 127 3.01 14.84 10.82
C VAL A 127 2.73 13.34 11.03
N PRO A 128 1.57 12.90 11.58
CA PRO A 128 1.22 11.48 11.63
C PRO A 128 1.32 10.75 10.29
N TYR A 129 0.90 11.39 9.20
CA TYR A 129 0.98 10.78 7.87
C TYR A 129 2.43 10.68 7.37
N MET A 130 3.25 11.71 7.60
CA MET A 130 4.69 11.67 7.30
C MET A 130 5.40 10.52 8.02
N VAL A 131 5.04 10.26 9.29
CA VAL A 131 5.58 9.14 10.07
C VAL A 131 5.24 7.80 9.41
N ILE A 132 4.01 7.61 8.94
CA ILE A 132 3.59 6.40 8.23
C ILE A 132 4.38 6.24 6.92
N LEU A 133 4.48 7.29 6.11
CA LEU A 133 5.21 7.25 4.83
C LEU A 133 6.70 6.91 5.05
N MET A 134 7.33 7.55 6.04
CA MET A 134 8.72 7.24 6.40
C MET A 134 8.87 5.82 6.96
N SER A 135 7.89 5.31 7.70
CA SER A 135 7.86 3.92 8.16
C SER A 135 7.87 2.93 6.98
N VAL A 136 7.04 3.18 5.96
CA VAL A 136 7.03 2.36 4.72
C VAL A 136 8.41 2.36 4.06
N VAL A 137 9.01 3.54 3.86
CA VAL A 137 10.36 3.67 3.28
C VAL A 137 11.39 2.87 4.08
N ASN A 138 11.39 3.05 5.41
CA ASN A 138 12.33 2.38 6.31
C ASN A 138 12.18 0.86 6.27
N VAL A 139 10.95 0.39 6.29
CA VAL A 139 10.62 -1.05 6.22
C VAL A 139 11.09 -1.64 4.90
N ILE A 140 10.77 -1.03 3.75
CA ILE A 140 11.22 -1.49 2.42
C ILE A 140 12.76 -1.62 2.37
N ILE A 141 13.47 -0.59 2.83
CA ILE A 141 14.95 -0.59 2.85
C ILE A 141 15.49 -1.65 3.81
N TYR A 142 14.88 -1.78 4.99
CA TYR A 142 15.33 -2.72 6.03
C TYR A 142 15.26 -4.18 5.57
N ARG A 143 14.27 -4.55 4.75
CA ARG A 143 14.12 -5.92 4.23
C ARG A 143 15.22 -6.35 3.25
N VAL A 144 16.01 -5.42 2.73
CA VAL A 144 17.11 -5.73 1.81
C VAL A 144 18.40 -6.02 2.60
N GLN A 145 18.80 -7.29 2.61
CA GLN A 145 19.99 -7.75 3.34
C GLN A 145 21.30 -7.33 2.67
N ASP A 146 21.37 -7.40 1.34
CA ASP A 146 22.57 -7.04 0.59
C ASP A 146 22.83 -5.53 0.67
N LEU A 147 24.02 -5.15 1.15
CA LEU A 147 24.38 -3.76 1.38
C LEU A 147 24.34 -2.91 0.11
N ARG A 148 24.77 -3.45 -1.03
CA ARG A 148 24.83 -2.72 -2.31
C ARG A 148 23.43 -2.53 -2.88
N LYS A 149 22.58 -3.56 -2.84
CA LYS A 149 21.17 -3.45 -3.23
C LYS A 149 20.43 -2.46 -2.34
N ARG A 150 20.70 -2.47 -1.03
CA ARG A 150 20.10 -1.53 -0.07
C ARG A 150 20.54 -0.09 -0.32
N ASP A 151 21.82 0.14 -0.62
CA ASP A 151 22.34 1.45 -1.02
C ASP A 151 21.69 1.95 -2.32
N LYS A 152 21.59 1.08 -3.34
CA LYS A 152 20.88 1.39 -4.58
C LYS A 152 19.42 1.79 -4.31
N LEU A 153 18.72 1.04 -3.45
CA LEU A 153 17.33 1.31 -3.13
C LEU A 153 17.14 2.66 -2.43
N ARG A 154 18.03 3.04 -1.51
CA ARG A 154 18.03 4.38 -0.90
C ARG A 154 18.21 5.47 -1.94
N LYS A 155 19.12 5.27 -2.89
CA LYS A 155 19.36 6.23 -3.98
C LYS A 155 18.15 6.39 -4.89
N GLU A 156 17.34 5.34 -5.09
CA GLU A 156 16.07 5.47 -5.82
C GLU A 156 15.10 6.45 -5.14
N PHE A 157 14.96 6.40 -3.81
CA PHE A 157 14.13 7.38 -3.07
C PHE A 157 14.70 8.81 -3.16
N ILE A 158 16.01 8.98 -2.91
CA ILE A 158 16.67 10.29 -2.95
C ILE A 158 16.57 10.92 -4.34
N GLY A 159 16.74 10.12 -5.40
CA GLY A 159 16.67 10.59 -6.78
C GLY A 159 15.32 11.24 -7.12
N ILE A 160 14.22 10.73 -6.57
CA ILE A 160 12.87 11.27 -6.78
C ILE A 160 12.69 12.62 -6.07
N THR A 161 13.22 12.75 -4.85
CA THR A 161 13.25 14.03 -4.12
C THR A 161 13.97 15.10 -4.95
N THR A 162 15.12 14.76 -5.54
CA THR A 162 15.91 15.72 -6.33
C THR A 162 15.31 16.04 -7.70
N SER A 163 14.52 15.14 -8.30
CA SER A 163 13.89 15.39 -9.61
C SER A 163 12.61 16.23 -9.54
N SER A 164 12.08 16.43 -8.34
CA SER A 164 10.83 17.17 -8.10
C SER A 164 11.08 18.62 -7.66
N SER A 165 12.35 19.02 -7.55
CA SER A 165 12.83 20.37 -7.22
C SER A 165 13.27 21.10 -8.49
#